data_AF-A0A9D8Z794-F1
#
_entry.id   AF-A0A9D8Z794-F1
#
_cell.length_a   1.000
_cell.length_b   1.000
_cell.length_c   1.000
_cell.angle_alpha   90.00
_cell.angle_beta   90.00
_cell.angle_gamma   90.00
#
_symmetry.space_group_name_H-M   'P 1'
#
loop_
_entity.id
_entity.type
_entity.pdbx_description
1 polymer ?
#
loop_
_entity_poly.entity_id
_entity_poly.type
_entity_poly.pdbx_seq_one_letter_code
_entity_poly.pdbx_strand_id
1 'polypeptide(L)'
;MKGNQNFYLTTPTTRTPVCRETIRSPSKRFIKNPEWLAELAHFYVDLNLSGDDTVDWILDQIYHGHDGELIDYNGHRIDKAKWFVEDEFGEEARRWINAFKQRASSPQSNRLQEKCVNRVMAMYFARDIHLARST
;
A
#
# COMPACT_ATOMS: atom_id res chain seq x y z
N MET A 1 39.73 38.16 6.63
CA MET A 1 39.38 36.93 5.89
C MET A 1 38.73 35.95 6.86
N LYS A 2 37.51 35.50 6.49
CA LYS A 2 36.81 34.25 6.79
C LYS A 2 36.70 33.74 8.24
N GLY A 3 35.47 33.79 8.75
CA GLY A 3 34.94 32.81 9.68
C GLY A 3 33.48 32.51 9.31
N ASN A 4 33.25 31.78 8.22
CA ASN A 4 31.92 31.24 7.92
C ASN A 4 31.65 30.07 8.88
N GLN A 5 30.89 30.31 9.93
CA GLN A 5 30.26 29.25 10.71
C GLN A 5 29.04 28.76 9.92
N ASN A 6 29.19 27.61 9.27
CA ASN A 6 28.06 26.86 8.73
C ASN A 6 27.22 26.34 9.89
N PHE A 7 26.11 27.01 10.18
CA PHE A 7 25.03 26.46 10.98
C PHE A 7 24.35 25.35 10.16
N TYR A 8 24.70 24.10 10.41
CA TYR A 8 23.85 22.99 10.01
C TYR A 8 22.58 23.05 10.86
N LEU A 9 21.55 23.68 10.33
CA LEU A 9 20.18 23.45 10.78
C LEU A 9 19.83 22.02 10.36
N THR A 10 20.12 21.04 11.20
CA THR A 10 19.44 19.75 11.13
C THR A 10 18.00 20.02 11.50
N THR A 11 17.15 20.26 10.50
CA THR A 11 15.70 20.16 10.67
C THR A 11 15.42 18.82 11.35
N PRO A 12 14.67 18.79 12.45
CA PRO A 12 14.18 17.53 12.97
C PRO A 12 13.30 16.93 11.86
N THR A 13 13.79 15.89 11.20
CA THR A 13 12.93 15.03 10.39
C THR A 13 11.96 14.46 11.40
N THR A 14 10.73 14.97 11.43
CA THR A 14 9.62 14.35 12.14
C THR A 14 9.48 12.97 11.52
N ARG A 15 10.16 11.99 12.10
CA ARG A 15 10.09 10.60 11.64
C ARG A 15 8.63 10.20 11.80
N THR A 16 7.93 10.07 10.67
CA THR A 16 6.58 9.57 10.63
C THR A 16 6.55 8.26 11.43
N PRO A 17 5.65 8.10 12.41
CA PRO A 17 5.63 6.92 13.27
C PRO A 17 5.57 5.64 12.43
N VAL A 18 6.26 4.59 12.88
CA VAL A 18 6.30 3.28 12.19
C VAL A 18 5.28 2.36 12.85
N CYS A 19 4.42 1.73 12.06
CA CYS A 19 3.49 0.72 12.56
C CYS A 19 4.24 -0.55 12.95
N ARG A 20 4.04 -1.04 14.17
CA ARG A 20 4.65 -2.28 14.68
C ARG A 20 3.66 -3.41 14.89
N GLU A 21 2.39 -3.17 14.59
CA GLU A 21 1.32 -4.13 14.79
C GLU A 21 1.37 -5.26 13.77
N THR A 22 0.87 -6.44 14.13
CA THR A 22 0.68 -7.51 13.15
C THR A 22 -0.59 -7.25 12.35
N ILE A 23 -0.47 -7.07 11.04
CA ILE A 23 -1.61 -6.87 10.15
C ILE A 23 -1.91 -8.16 9.40
N ARG A 24 -3.17 -8.59 9.45
CA ARG A 24 -3.65 -9.84 8.85
C ARG A 24 -4.54 -9.54 7.67
N SER A 25 -4.24 -10.13 6.52
CA SER A 25 -5.07 -10.04 5.32
C SER A 25 -6.46 -10.64 5.57
N PRO A 26 -7.54 -10.06 5.02
CA PRO A 26 -8.85 -10.67 5.05
C PRO A 26 -8.86 -12.03 4.34
N SER A 27 -9.91 -12.82 4.55
CA SER A 27 -10.05 -14.08 3.82
C SER A 27 -10.06 -13.86 2.30
N LYS A 28 -9.54 -14.82 1.54
CA LYS A 28 -9.52 -14.77 0.07
C LYS A 28 -10.91 -14.54 -0.54
N ARG A 29 -11.95 -15.13 0.05
CA ARG A 29 -13.34 -14.92 -0.39
C ARG A 29 -13.75 -13.45 -0.27
N PHE A 30 -13.31 -12.79 0.79
CA PHE A 30 -13.58 -11.38 1.05
C PHE A 30 -12.78 -10.48 0.11
N ILE A 31 -11.49 -10.77 -0.12
CA ILE A 31 -10.65 -10.00 -1.07
C ILE A 31 -11.23 -9.99 -2.48
N LYS A 32 -11.93 -11.05 -2.89
CA LYS A 32 -12.54 -11.17 -4.22
C LYS A 32 -13.95 -10.54 -4.30
N ASN A 33 -14.46 -9.95 -3.22
CA ASN A 33 -15.77 -9.31 -3.16
C ASN A 33 -15.77 -7.96 -3.91
N PRO A 34 -16.65 -7.75 -4.89
CA PRO A 34 -16.76 -6.50 -5.64
C PRO A 34 -16.98 -5.21 -4.82
N GLU A 35 -17.86 -5.26 -3.82
CA GLU A 35 -18.22 -4.09 -3.00
C GLU A 35 -17.01 -3.65 -2.18
N TRP A 36 -16.35 -4.60 -1.52
CA TRP A 36 -15.13 -4.34 -0.77
C TRP A 36 -13.99 -3.81 -1.65
N LEU A 37 -13.88 -4.30 -2.89
CA LEU A 37 -12.89 -3.79 -3.85
C LEU A 37 -13.18 -2.35 -4.27
N ALA A 38 -14.46 -1.96 -4.37
CA ALA A 38 -14.85 -0.59 -4.66
C ALA A 38 -14.52 0.35 -3.49
N GLU A 39 -14.81 -0.06 -2.25
CA GLU A 39 -14.41 0.68 -1.04
C GLU A 39 -12.89 0.86 -0.96
N LEU A 40 -12.13 -0.20 -1.22
CA LEU A 40 -10.68 -0.09 -1.28
C LEU A 40 -10.24 0.88 -2.39
N ALA A 41 -10.86 0.82 -3.58
CA ALA A 41 -10.55 1.74 -4.66
C ALA A 41 -10.83 3.22 -4.29
N HIS A 42 -11.91 3.49 -3.56
CA HIS A 42 -12.23 4.84 -3.07
C HIS A 42 -11.10 5.43 -2.22
N PHE A 43 -10.57 4.67 -1.27
CA PHE A 43 -9.43 5.11 -0.47
C PHE A 43 -8.25 5.59 -1.35
N TYR A 44 -7.92 4.85 -2.39
CA TYR A 44 -6.83 5.19 -3.31
C TYR A 44 -7.13 6.34 -4.27
N VAL A 45 -8.41 6.64 -4.52
CA VAL A 45 -8.83 7.85 -5.21
C VAL A 45 -8.69 9.05 -4.28
N ASP A 46 -9.08 8.91 -3.01
CA ASP A 46 -9.05 9.98 -2.01
C ASP A 46 -7.63 10.44 -1.64
N LEU A 47 -6.62 9.56 -1.80
CA LEU A 47 -5.21 9.95 -1.69
C LEU A 47 -4.80 11.01 -2.74
N ASN A 48 -5.55 11.17 -3.82
CA ASN A 48 -5.29 12.12 -4.92
C ASN A 48 -3.88 12.00 -5.53
N LEU A 49 -3.34 10.78 -5.55
CA LEU A 49 -2.04 10.45 -6.13
C LEU A 49 -2.17 9.97 -7.56
N SER A 50 -1.15 10.26 -8.39
CA SER A 50 -1.04 9.65 -9.72
C SER A 50 -0.85 8.13 -9.61
N GLY A 51 -1.00 7.41 -10.73
CA GLY A 51 -0.81 5.96 -10.74
C GLY A 51 0.59 5.55 -10.28
N ASP A 52 1.63 6.27 -10.71
CA ASP A 52 3.03 6.03 -10.34
C ASP A 52 3.25 6.35 -8.86
N ASP A 53 2.83 7.55 -8.42
CA ASP A 53 2.96 7.96 -7.00
C ASP A 53 2.20 7.03 -6.05
N THR A 54 1.11 6.41 -6.52
CA THR A 54 0.36 5.43 -5.72
C THR A 54 1.15 4.15 -5.51
N VAL A 55 1.89 3.68 -6.53
CA VAL A 55 2.76 2.51 -6.40
C VAL A 55 3.87 2.81 -5.38
N ASP A 56 4.54 3.95 -5.56
CA ASP A 56 5.61 4.39 -4.64
C ASP A 56 5.09 4.52 -3.21
N TRP A 57 3.89 5.08 -3.04
CA TRP A 57 3.24 5.19 -1.74
C TRP A 57 2.92 3.82 -1.12
N ILE A 58 2.41 2.85 -1.90
CA ILE A 58 2.15 1.48 -1.42
C ILE A 58 3.45 0.84 -0.94
N LEU A 59 4.52 0.95 -1.72
CA LEU A 59 5.84 0.42 -1.39
C LEU A 59 6.38 1.07 -0.11
N ASP A 60 6.31 2.41 0.00
CA ASP A 60 6.73 3.14 1.19
C ASP A 60 5.98 2.67 2.44
N GLN A 61 4.65 2.52 2.39
CA GLN A 61 3.89 2.01 3.53
C GLN A 61 4.36 0.62 3.95
N ILE A 62 4.53 -0.31 3.00
CA ILE A 62 4.88 -1.70 3.31
C ILE A 62 6.31 -1.85 3.84
N TYR A 63 7.28 -1.16 3.23
CA TYR A 63 8.71 -1.34 3.54
C TYR A 63 9.26 -0.37 4.58
N HIS A 64 8.72 0.85 4.67
CA HIS A 64 9.22 1.89 5.57
C HIS A 64 8.19 2.32 6.61
N GLY A 65 6.90 2.21 6.29
CA GLY A 65 5.81 2.50 7.22
C GLY A 65 5.54 1.42 8.26
N HIS A 66 6.14 0.23 8.12
CA HIS A 66 5.78 -0.94 8.92
C HIS A 66 7.00 -1.79 9.31
N ASP A 67 7.09 -2.13 10.60
CA ASP A 67 8.12 -3.02 11.19
C ASP A 67 7.52 -4.31 11.80
N GLY A 68 6.18 -4.43 11.81
CA GLY A 68 5.47 -5.61 12.33
C GLY A 68 5.39 -6.77 11.34
N GLU A 69 4.56 -7.76 11.67
CA GLU A 69 4.32 -8.93 10.82
C GLU A 69 3.15 -8.70 9.86
N LEU A 70 3.33 -9.08 8.59
CA LEU A 70 2.25 -9.18 7.63
C LEU A 70 1.88 -10.65 7.47
N ILE A 71 0.59 -10.98 7.55
CA ILE A 71 0.10 -12.36 7.47
C ILE A 71 -0.92 -12.46 6.34
N ASP A 72 -0.70 -13.37 5.39
CA ASP A 72 -1.58 -13.60 4.25
C ASP A 72 -2.91 -14.26 4.66
N TYR A 73 -3.81 -14.43 3.68
CA TYR A 73 -5.12 -15.06 3.91
C TYR A 73 -5.07 -16.57 4.21
N ASN A 74 -3.90 -17.20 4.07
CA ASN A 74 -3.66 -18.60 4.46
C ASN A 74 -3.05 -18.71 5.86
N GLY A 75 -2.78 -17.57 6.52
CA GLY A 75 -2.10 -17.55 7.82
C GLY A 75 -0.57 -17.62 7.72
N HIS A 76 0.00 -17.54 6.51
CA HIS A 76 1.44 -17.51 6.32
C HIS A 76 1.99 -16.11 6.55
N ARG A 77 3.11 -16.04 7.25
CA ARG A 77 3.87 -14.80 7.36
C ARG A 77 4.44 -14.43 5.99
N ILE A 78 4.21 -13.20 5.59
CA ILE A 78 4.77 -12.62 4.38
C ILE A 78 6.18 -12.15 4.69
N ASP A 79 7.14 -12.72 3.97
CA ASP A 79 8.53 -12.27 3.97
C ASP A 79 8.65 -11.05 3.05
N LYS A 80 8.67 -9.84 3.61
CA LYS A 80 8.74 -8.59 2.83
C LYS A 80 9.95 -8.56 1.87
N ALA A 81 11.07 -9.16 2.26
CA ALA A 81 12.27 -9.19 1.41
C ALA A 81 12.10 -10.07 0.17
N LYS A 82 11.16 -11.03 0.21
CA LYS A 82 10.79 -11.90 -0.92
C LYS A 82 9.45 -11.55 -1.54
N TRP A 83 8.67 -10.68 -0.90
CA TRP A 83 7.36 -10.32 -1.39
C TRP A 83 7.52 -9.16 -2.37
N PHE A 84 7.75 -9.52 -3.63
CA PHE A 84 8.03 -8.58 -4.69
C PHE A 84 6.76 -7.84 -5.13
N VAL A 85 6.38 -6.83 -4.37
CA VAL A 85 5.34 -5.88 -4.79
C VAL A 85 5.73 -5.25 -6.14
N GLU A 86 7.03 -4.98 -6.37
CA GLU A 86 7.53 -4.55 -7.68
C GLU A 86 7.27 -5.56 -8.82
N ASP A 87 7.49 -6.87 -8.62
CA ASP A 87 7.19 -7.88 -9.65
C ASP A 87 5.69 -8.00 -9.89
N GLU A 88 4.89 -7.86 -8.82
CA GLU A 88 3.45 -7.90 -8.92
C GLU A 88 2.94 -6.70 -9.72
N PHE A 89 3.48 -5.50 -9.53
CA PHE A 89 3.04 -4.31 -10.25
C PHE A 89 3.69 -4.17 -11.64
N GLY A 90 4.94 -4.61 -11.84
CA GLY A 90 5.63 -4.70 -13.14
C GLY A 90 5.71 -3.39 -13.94
N GLU A 91 6.03 -3.47 -15.23
CA GLU A 91 6.07 -2.30 -16.13
C GLU A 91 4.69 -1.65 -16.37
N GLU A 92 3.60 -2.38 -16.13
CA GLU A 92 2.23 -1.88 -16.29
C GLU A 92 1.57 -1.45 -14.97
N ALA A 93 2.35 -1.27 -13.90
CA ALA A 93 1.89 -0.93 -12.55
C ALA A 93 0.88 0.20 -12.54
N ARG A 94 1.27 1.32 -13.14
CA ARG A 94 0.46 2.53 -13.31
C ARG A 94 -0.88 2.25 -13.98
N ARG A 95 -0.85 1.51 -15.09
CA ARG A 95 -2.04 1.19 -15.88
C ARG A 95 -2.99 0.34 -15.06
N TRP A 96 -2.45 -0.64 -14.34
CA TRP A 96 -3.25 -1.51 -13.48
C TRP A 96 -3.85 -0.74 -12.30
N ILE A 97 -3.08 0.10 -11.60
CA ILE A 97 -3.59 0.91 -10.48
C ILE A 97 -4.68 1.86 -10.97
N ASN A 98 -4.48 2.56 -12.08
CA ASN A 98 -5.50 3.47 -12.61
C ASN A 98 -6.78 2.71 -13.01
N ALA A 99 -6.64 1.53 -13.63
CA ALA A 99 -7.78 0.66 -13.93
C ALA A 99 -8.47 0.15 -12.65
N PHE A 100 -7.71 -0.10 -11.58
CA PHE A 100 -8.28 -0.46 -10.28
C PHE A 100 -9.05 0.70 -9.65
N LYS A 101 -8.49 1.92 -9.64
CA LYS A 101 -9.14 3.14 -9.11
C LYS A 101 -10.49 3.42 -9.78
N GLN A 102 -10.65 3.10 -11.07
CA GLN A 102 -11.93 3.21 -11.77
C GLN A 102 -13.07 2.37 -11.14
N ARG A 103 -12.75 1.35 -10.33
CA ARG A 103 -13.76 0.56 -9.60
C ARG A 103 -14.50 1.37 -8.54
N ALA A 104 -13.94 2.49 -8.08
CA ALA A 104 -14.61 3.40 -7.16
C ALA A 104 -15.88 4.00 -7.80
N SER A 105 -15.76 4.50 -9.04
CA SER A 105 -16.90 5.08 -9.77
C SER A 105 -17.72 4.05 -10.54
N SER A 106 -17.16 2.89 -10.85
CA SER A 106 -17.84 1.85 -11.62
C SER A 106 -17.48 0.46 -11.09
N PRO A 107 -18.12 0.03 -9.99
CA PRO A 107 -17.89 -1.28 -9.39
C PRO A 107 -18.17 -2.39 -10.41
N GLN A 108 -17.17 -3.25 -10.65
CA GLN A 108 -17.38 -4.39 -11.55
C GLN A 108 -18.15 -5.49 -10.80
N SER A 109 -19.20 -6.03 -11.40
CA SER A 109 -19.95 -7.16 -10.83
C SER A 109 -19.15 -8.47 -10.77
N ASN A 110 -18.09 -8.58 -11.58
CA ASN A 110 -17.27 -9.77 -11.66
C ASN A 110 -16.28 -9.87 -10.48
N ARG A 111 -16.12 -11.09 -9.97
CA ARG A 111 -15.10 -11.41 -8.96
C ARG A 111 -13.69 -11.13 -9.49
N LEU A 112 -12.81 -10.72 -8.59
CA LEU A 112 -11.40 -10.51 -8.89
C LEU A 112 -10.75 -11.79 -9.44
N GLN A 113 -9.92 -11.65 -10.48
CA GLN A 113 -9.13 -12.75 -11.01
C GLN A 113 -8.01 -13.14 -10.03
N GLU A 114 -7.62 -14.41 -10.05
CA GLU A 114 -6.64 -14.96 -9.10
C GLU A 114 -5.28 -14.24 -9.15
N LYS A 115 -4.79 -13.96 -10.35
CA LYS A 115 -3.54 -13.22 -10.59
C LYS A 115 -3.54 -11.78 -10.03
N CYS A 116 -4.69 -11.23 -9.68
CA CYS A 116 -4.80 -9.87 -9.13
C CYS A 116 -4.90 -9.86 -7.60
N VAL A 117 -5.01 -11.03 -6.95
CA VAL A 117 -5.22 -11.13 -5.50
C VAL A 117 -4.03 -10.53 -4.74
N ASN A 118 -2.80 -10.82 -5.17
CA ASN A 118 -1.59 -10.31 -4.51
C ASN A 118 -1.49 -8.78 -4.57
N ARG A 119 -1.78 -8.17 -5.72
CA ARG A 119 -1.80 -6.71 -5.89
C ARG A 119 -2.81 -6.04 -4.95
N VAL A 120 -4.02 -6.58 -4.90
CA VAL A 120 -5.07 -6.08 -4.00
C VAL A 120 -4.69 -6.29 -2.53
N MET A 121 -4.02 -7.39 -2.21
CA MET A 121 -3.51 -7.65 -0.86
C MET A 121 -2.42 -6.64 -0.45
N ALA A 122 -1.51 -6.27 -1.36
CA ALA A 122 -0.55 -5.19 -1.13
C ALA A 122 -1.25 -3.86 -0.88
N MET A 123 -2.25 -3.53 -1.70
CA MET A 123 -3.08 -2.35 -1.50
C MET A 123 -3.81 -2.36 -0.15
N TYR A 124 -4.32 -3.50 0.29
CA TYR A 124 -4.94 -3.62 1.61
C TYR A 124 -3.93 -3.34 2.73
N PHE A 125 -2.77 -3.98 2.70
CA PHE A 125 -1.77 -3.79 3.76
C PHE A 125 -1.27 -2.35 3.82
N ALA A 126 -0.96 -1.73 2.68
CA ALA A 126 -0.52 -0.34 2.66
C ALA A 126 -1.55 0.60 3.31
N ARG A 127 -2.85 0.40 3.02
CA ARG A 127 -3.93 1.15 3.67
C ARG A 127 -3.95 0.91 5.18
N ASP A 128 -3.98 -0.34 5.63
CA ASP A 128 -4.12 -0.62 7.06
C ASP A 128 -2.89 -0.20 7.86
N ILE A 129 -1.69 -0.30 7.28
CA ILE A 129 -0.47 0.30 7.84
C ILE A 129 -0.66 1.80 8.00
N HIS A 130 -1.10 2.50 6.96
CA HIS A 130 -1.32 3.94 7.00
C HIS A 130 -2.33 4.34 8.09
N LEU A 131 -3.45 3.62 8.18
CA LEU A 131 -4.48 3.88 9.19
C LEU A 131 -3.95 3.66 10.61
N ALA A 132 -3.22 2.55 10.85
CA ALA A 132 -2.64 2.24 12.17
C ALA A 132 -1.58 3.27 12.61
N ARG A 133 -0.89 3.92 11.68
CA ARG A 133 0.07 5.01 11.98
C ARG A 133 -0.61 6.34 12.29
N SER A 134 -1.86 6.50 11.86
CA SER A 134 -2.60 7.75 11.94
C SER A 134 -3.52 7.81 13.17
N THR A 135 -3.65 6.70 13.89
CA THR A 135 -4.33 6.56 15.20
C THR A 135 -3.35 6.71 16.35
#